data_AF-A0A2V7J7K9-F1
#
_entry.id   AF-A0A2V7J7K9-F1
#
_cell.length_a   1.000
_cell.length_b   1.000
_cell.length_c   1.000
_cell.angle_alpha   90.00
_cell.angle_beta   90.00
_cell.angle_gamma   90.00
#
_symmetry.space_group_name_H-M   'P 1'
#
loop_
_entity.id
_entity.type
_entity.pdbx_description
1 polymer ?
#
loop_
_entity_poly.entity_id
_entity_poly.type
_entity_poly.pdbx_seq_one_letter_code
_entity_poly.pdbx_strand_id
1 'polypeptide(L)'
;MSTLVAALFLVGFFLVVLPLVTWLLLGDDSMPRFEPFDATRHPAPTEVAGFLRDNVAGLEGDRFRQVADLVRVRAGSFNMVTRVAMLQHPDGETATIAMVYSAKTGTALPMVEFTAELPDGRIFDVSNSVTVPIFAPRPGHEVYRFPQVRDPLRLHKVFQILLRRRFGSSTLRQRDVATDPARFLAEVMDAEYRGQMEAGYYRLDEKTRRWRPTLRGAFLMVWKMLPPFKQLAKAAMRRRARRELAEIGMEGPDARPVAAVTTVTPQPDTASADAPPREGPLDVVLGLGGIVLLIAGMFFVSRWTHSPTAGVAVLLVLGPLGLWLWVRWSAVARAQKAGGDPLAIARARSAANRGALPLLGMGVLLVSLMGYREYQRQLPALIVPGDFDRAVATLGQLTGHEVSRLEGHDDVYVVRVPVRWANRYLSAASDKFAARAFFLSRFDRNFRNDTSSVRLVLVPTIDPSAVVRRIGTQGERDERTTDDILSGLRALNAEYPFELRNAGTDWVRGAFRGKLSDLSGVARRVTALCPRVLAEDFGGDTAEMERRIGRSGIFICRWR
;
A
#
# COMPACT_ATOMS: atom_id res chain seq x y z
N MET A 1 14.34 8.59 6.37
CA MET A 1 13.27 9.60 6.54
C MET A 1 12.43 9.70 5.28
N SER A 2 13.05 9.74 4.09
CA SER A 2 12.36 9.67 2.79
C SER A 2 11.41 8.48 2.64
N THR A 3 11.81 7.29 3.09
CA THR A 3 10.97 6.08 3.05
C THR A 3 9.74 6.16 3.96
N LEU A 4 9.89 6.71 5.16
CA LEU A 4 8.78 6.91 6.10
C LEU A 4 7.80 7.96 5.54
N VAL A 5 8.31 9.06 4.98
CA VAL A 5 7.49 10.10 4.37
C VAL A 5 6.76 9.56 3.13
N ALA A 6 7.44 8.79 2.28
CA ALA A 6 6.81 8.14 1.13
C ALA A 6 5.75 7.11 1.56
N ALA A 7 6.01 6.33 2.60
CA ALA A 7 5.03 5.40 3.17
C ALA A 7 3.83 6.13 3.76
N LEU A 8 4.04 7.19 4.54
CA LEU A 8 2.97 8.03 5.10
C LEU A 8 2.16 8.72 4.00
N PHE A 9 2.82 9.18 2.93
CA PHE A 9 2.13 9.73 1.76
C PHE A 9 1.27 8.69 1.07
N LEU A 10 1.80 7.48 0.79
CA LEU A 10 1.02 6.41 0.17
C LEU A 10 -0.17 5.99 1.07
N VAL A 11 0.06 5.88 2.38
CA VAL A 11 -1.00 5.59 3.36
C VAL A 11 -2.05 6.69 3.36
N GLY A 12 -1.66 7.97 3.45
CA GLY A 12 -2.59 9.10 3.39
C GLY A 12 -3.35 9.17 2.06
N PHE A 13 -2.67 8.93 0.94
CA PHE A 13 -3.28 8.93 -0.39
C PHE A 13 -4.34 7.82 -0.52
N PHE A 14 -4.00 6.58 -0.19
CA PHE A 14 -4.93 5.46 -0.33
C PHE A 14 -6.03 5.44 0.73
N LEU A 15 -5.75 5.87 1.96
CA LEU A 15 -6.74 5.84 3.04
C LEU A 15 -7.65 7.07 3.09
N VAL A 16 -7.22 8.21 2.53
CA VAL A 16 -7.97 9.49 2.63
C VAL A 16 -8.26 10.08 1.26
N VAL A 17 -7.23 10.31 0.43
CA VAL A 17 -7.42 10.99 -0.87
C VAL A 17 -8.30 10.17 -1.82
N LEU A 18 -8.04 8.87 -1.97
CA LEU A 18 -8.81 8.02 -2.90
C LEU A 18 -10.30 7.87 -2.50
N PRO A 19 -10.66 7.69 -1.22
CA PRO A 19 -12.05 7.82 -0.76
C PRO A 19 -12.67 9.18 -1.04
N LEU A 20 -11.96 10.29 -0.82
CA LEU A 20 -12.47 11.63 -1.09
C LEU A 20 -12.71 11.85 -2.59
N VAL A 21 -11.79 11.41 -3.44
CA VAL A 21 -11.97 11.43 -4.91
C VAL A 21 -13.18 10.58 -5.32
N THR A 22 -13.33 9.40 -4.72
CA THR A 22 -14.50 8.53 -4.95
C THR A 22 -15.79 9.23 -4.51
N TRP A 23 -15.78 9.90 -3.36
CA TRP A 23 -16.92 10.66 -2.84
C TRP A 23 -17.32 11.83 -3.75
N LEU A 24 -16.33 12.52 -4.34
CA LEU A 24 -16.56 13.69 -5.20
C LEU A 24 -16.96 13.31 -6.62
N LEU A 25 -16.34 12.28 -7.20
CA LEU A 25 -16.44 11.96 -8.62
C LEU A 25 -17.34 10.77 -8.94
N LEU A 26 -17.52 9.83 -8.02
CA LEU A 26 -18.40 8.68 -8.27
C LEU A 26 -19.85 9.11 -8.15
N GLY A 27 -20.64 8.70 -9.11
CA GLY A 27 -22.08 8.86 -9.07
C GLY A 27 -22.73 8.23 -10.28
N ASP A 28 -24.02 7.99 -10.15
CA ASP A 28 -24.83 7.39 -11.18
C ASP A 28 -26.15 8.15 -11.33
N ASP A 29 -26.76 8.14 -12.50
CA ASP A 29 -28.08 8.74 -12.71
C ASP A 29 -29.13 7.83 -12.06
N SER A 30 -30.15 8.40 -11.43
CA SER A 30 -31.23 7.61 -10.82
C SER A 30 -32.16 6.95 -11.84
N MET A 31 -31.96 7.25 -13.12
CA MET A 31 -32.60 6.54 -14.23
C MET A 31 -31.59 6.49 -15.38
N PRO A 32 -30.64 5.54 -15.34
CA PRO A 32 -29.63 5.44 -16.39
C PRO A 32 -30.30 5.10 -17.71
N ARG A 33 -29.85 5.74 -18.79
CA ARG A 33 -30.41 5.52 -20.13
C ARG A 33 -29.73 4.36 -20.81
N PHE A 34 -30.55 3.47 -21.36
CA PHE A 34 -30.11 2.38 -22.21
C PHE A 34 -30.75 2.53 -23.58
N GLU A 35 -29.97 2.27 -24.62
CA GLU A 35 -30.43 2.27 -26.01
C GLU A 35 -30.07 0.92 -26.64
N PRO A 36 -30.83 0.46 -27.66
CA PRO A 36 -30.47 -0.75 -28.40
C PRO A 36 -29.04 -0.68 -28.96
N PHE A 37 -28.29 -1.78 -28.85
CA PHE A 37 -26.96 -1.87 -29.43
C PHE A 37 -27.03 -1.75 -30.96
N ASP A 38 -26.27 -0.79 -31.49
CA ASP A 38 -26.06 -0.59 -32.91
C ASP A 38 -24.55 -0.56 -33.17
N ALA A 39 -24.06 -1.52 -33.96
CA ALA A 39 -22.62 -1.65 -34.23
C ALA A 39 -22.02 -0.43 -34.96
N THR A 40 -22.87 0.35 -35.67
CA THR A 40 -22.45 1.56 -36.37
C THR A 40 -22.26 2.73 -35.41
N ARG A 41 -23.13 2.85 -34.40
CA ARG A 41 -23.07 3.90 -33.37
C ARG A 41 -22.13 3.56 -32.22
N HIS A 42 -22.00 2.27 -31.92
CA HIS A 42 -21.25 1.74 -30.81
C HIS A 42 -20.30 0.63 -31.29
N PRO A 43 -19.22 0.98 -32.01
CA PRO A 43 -18.25 0.00 -32.46
C PRO A 43 -17.67 -0.72 -31.23
N ALA A 44 -17.88 -2.04 -31.18
CA ALA A 44 -17.42 -2.89 -30.11
C ALA A 44 -16.21 -3.71 -30.59
N PRO A 45 -15.16 -3.87 -29.76
CA PRO A 45 -14.06 -4.79 -30.04
C PRO A 45 -14.57 -6.19 -30.35
N THR A 46 -13.90 -6.89 -31.27
CA THR A 46 -14.33 -8.23 -31.72
C THR A 46 -14.37 -9.23 -30.57
N GLU A 47 -13.52 -9.08 -29.57
CA GLU A 47 -13.51 -9.91 -28.37
C GLU A 47 -14.78 -9.71 -27.54
N VAL A 48 -15.27 -8.47 -27.42
CA VAL A 48 -16.54 -8.16 -26.73
C VAL A 48 -17.71 -8.78 -27.48
N ALA A 49 -17.75 -8.58 -28.81
CA ALA A 49 -18.82 -9.14 -29.64
C ALA A 49 -18.81 -10.68 -29.62
N GLY A 50 -17.63 -11.31 -29.58
CA GLY A 50 -17.48 -12.76 -29.43
C GLY A 50 -18.02 -13.25 -28.08
N PHE A 51 -17.62 -12.61 -26.98
CA PHE A 51 -18.10 -12.98 -25.65
C PHE A 51 -19.63 -12.96 -25.51
N LEU A 52 -20.29 -11.88 -25.97
CA LEU A 52 -21.75 -11.82 -25.90
C LEU A 52 -22.40 -12.90 -26.77
N ARG A 53 -21.92 -13.06 -28.02
CA ARG A 53 -22.45 -14.04 -28.97
C ARG A 53 -22.34 -15.47 -28.44
N ASP A 54 -21.18 -15.86 -27.92
CA ASP A 54 -20.93 -17.21 -27.44
C ASP A 54 -21.78 -17.55 -26.20
N ASN A 55 -21.97 -16.59 -25.29
CA ASN A 55 -22.83 -16.79 -24.13
C ASN A 55 -24.33 -16.82 -24.50
N VAL A 56 -24.78 -15.94 -25.41
CA VAL A 56 -26.16 -15.94 -25.90
C VAL A 56 -26.47 -17.27 -26.58
N ALA A 57 -25.64 -17.68 -27.56
CA ALA A 57 -25.82 -18.94 -28.28
C ALA A 57 -25.77 -20.16 -27.34
N GLY A 58 -24.92 -20.10 -26.31
CA GLY A 58 -24.88 -21.12 -25.26
C GLY A 58 -26.19 -21.28 -24.51
N LEU A 59 -26.88 -20.17 -24.20
CA LEU A 59 -28.13 -20.17 -23.43
C LEU A 59 -29.39 -20.37 -24.25
N GLU A 60 -29.40 -19.98 -25.53
CA GLU A 60 -30.52 -20.26 -26.43
C GLU A 60 -30.79 -21.77 -26.57
N GLY A 61 -29.74 -22.59 -26.42
CA GLY A 61 -29.85 -24.05 -26.34
C GLY A 61 -30.58 -24.58 -25.09
N ASP A 62 -30.88 -23.73 -24.11
CA ASP A 62 -31.58 -24.09 -22.86
C ASP A 62 -32.82 -23.21 -22.63
N ARG A 63 -33.58 -23.02 -23.72
CA ARG A 63 -34.88 -22.32 -23.75
C ARG A 63 -34.83 -20.83 -23.36
N PHE A 64 -33.66 -20.24 -23.14
CA PHE A 64 -33.57 -18.79 -23.04
C PHE A 64 -33.84 -18.16 -24.40
N ARG A 65 -34.62 -17.09 -24.40
CA ARG A 65 -34.81 -16.23 -25.56
C ARG A 65 -34.18 -14.88 -25.29
N GLN A 66 -33.32 -14.40 -26.18
CA GLN A 66 -32.81 -13.04 -26.09
C GLN A 66 -33.97 -12.04 -26.30
N VAL A 67 -34.15 -11.14 -25.34
CA VAL A 67 -35.18 -10.09 -25.36
C VAL A 67 -34.58 -8.71 -25.59
N ALA A 68 -33.28 -8.51 -25.32
CA ALA A 68 -32.61 -7.24 -25.59
C ALA A 68 -31.10 -7.39 -25.80
N ASP A 69 -30.53 -6.43 -26.52
CA ASP A 69 -29.10 -6.10 -26.56
C ASP A 69 -28.98 -4.58 -26.45
N LEU A 70 -28.42 -4.11 -25.35
CA LEU A 70 -28.48 -2.71 -24.92
C LEU A 70 -27.08 -2.17 -24.68
N VAL A 71 -26.90 -0.88 -24.96
CA VAL A 71 -25.74 -0.09 -24.53
C VAL A 71 -26.21 0.97 -23.57
N ARG A 72 -25.44 1.13 -22.49
CA ARG A 72 -25.65 2.22 -21.56
C ARG A 72 -25.14 3.52 -22.15
N VAL A 73 -26.02 4.50 -22.29
CA VAL A 73 -25.67 5.85 -22.70
C VAL A 73 -25.22 6.63 -21.48
N ARG A 74 -24.01 7.18 -21.53
CA ARG A 74 -23.46 7.98 -20.43
C ARG A 74 -23.05 9.35 -20.96
N ALA A 75 -23.52 10.40 -20.30
CA ALA A 75 -22.97 11.73 -20.47
C ALA A 75 -21.75 11.88 -19.55
N GLY A 76 -20.55 12.06 -20.12
CA GLY A 76 -19.34 12.42 -19.36
C GLY A 76 -18.07 11.64 -19.72
N SER A 77 -16.97 12.05 -19.08
CA SER A 77 -15.56 11.81 -19.45
C SER A 77 -15.01 10.40 -19.15
N PHE A 78 -15.84 9.47 -18.63
CA PHE A 78 -15.41 8.10 -18.36
C PHE A 78 -15.65 7.22 -19.59
N ASN A 79 -14.56 6.88 -20.29
CA ASN A 79 -14.54 6.07 -21.52
C ASN A 79 -14.85 4.57 -21.31
N MET A 80 -15.72 4.23 -20.37
CA MET A 80 -16.21 2.86 -20.18
C MET A 80 -17.58 2.72 -20.83
N VAL A 81 -17.69 1.75 -21.73
CA VAL A 81 -18.94 1.33 -22.36
C VAL A 81 -19.47 0.12 -21.62
N THR A 82 -20.76 0.15 -21.28
CA THR A 82 -21.47 -1.01 -20.73
C THR A 82 -22.43 -1.53 -21.78
N ARG A 83 -22.20 -2.75 -22.27
CA ARG A 83 -23.13 -3.47 -23.14
C ARG A 83 -23.75 -4.64 -22.38
N VAL A 84 -25.05 -4.85 -22.55
CA VAL A 84 -25.83 -5.83 -21.82
C VAL A 84 -26.76 -6.56 -22.76
N ALA A 85 -26.64 -7.88 -22.87
CA ALA A 85 -27.67 -8.73 -23.45
C ALA A 85 -28.54 -9.31 -22.34
N MET A 86 -29.85 -9.27 -22.56
CA MET A 86 -30.85 -9.79 -21.63
C MET A 86 -31.61 -10.94 -22.29
N LEU A 87 -31.76 -12.02 -21.54
CA LEU A 87 -32.48 -13.20 -21.98
C LEU A 87 -33.51 -13.61 -20.92
N GLN A 88 -34.64 -14.13 -21.39
CA GLN A 88 -35.72 -14.59 -20.55
C GLN A 88 -35.93 -16.08 -20.75
N HIS A 89 -36.19 -16.79 -19.66
CA HIS A 89 -36.54 -18.20 -19.67
C HIS A 89 -38.04 -18.38 -19.35
N PRO A 90 -38.75 -19.36 -19.96
CA PRO A 90 -40.18 -19.57 -19.74
C PRO A 90 -40.58 -19.76 -18.27
N ASP A 91 -39.68 -20.32 -17.46
CA ASP A 91 -39.96 -20.61 -16.05
C ASP A 91 -39.85 -19.35 -15.15
N GLY A 92 -39.63 -18.16 -15.72
CA GLY A 92 -39.61 -16.87 -15.00
C GLY A 92 -38.21 -16.38 -14.61
N GLU A 93 -37.17 -17.07 -15.07
CA GLU A 93 -35.77 -16.72 -14.82
C GLU A 93 -35.28 -15.70 -15.86
N THR A 94 -34.31 -14.86 -15.48
CA THR A 94 -33.64 -13.92 -16.39
C THR A 94 -32.14 -14.17 -16.38
N ALA A 95 -31.52 -14.17 -17.56
CA ALA A 95 -30.08 -14.15 -17.71
C ALA A 95 -29.61 -12.78 -18.21
N THR A 96 -28.62 -12.20 -17.53
CA THR A 96 -27.99 -10.94 -17.88
C THR A 96 -26.53 -11.21 -18.25
N ILE A 97 -26.15 -10.93 -19.50
CA ILE A 97 -24.78 -11.01 -19.98
C ILE A 97 -24.27 -9.58 -20.15
N ALA A 98 -23.41 -9.13 -19.24
CA ALA A 98 -22.88 -7.78 -19.23
C ALA A 98 -21.38 -7.75 -19.55
N MET A 99 -20.97 -6.72 -20.29
CA MET A 99 -19.58 -6.38 -20.51
C MET A 99 -19.37 -4.90 -20.24
N VAL A 100 -18.52 -4.58 -19.26
CA VAL A 100 -18.00 -3.22 -19.07
C VAL A 100 -16.60 -3.16 -19.63
N TYR A 101 -16.35 -2.33 -20.64
CA TYR A 101 -15.04 -2.26 -21.30
C TYR A 101 -14.64 -0.85 -21.66
N SER A 102 -13.35 -0.63 -21.88
CA SER A 102 -12.81 0.63 -22.41
C SER A 102 -11.80 0.33 -23.50
N ALA A 103 -12.11 0.73 -24.73
CA ALA A 103 -11.19 0.61 -25.85
C ALA A 103 -9.90 1.44 -25.63
N LYS A 104 -9.98 2.56 -24.90
CA LYS A 104 -8.82 3.42 -24.61
C LYS A 104 -7.82 2.77 -23.67
N THR A 105 -8.29 2.15 -22.58
CA THR A 105 -7.41 1.51 -21.59
C THR A 105 -7.15 0.04 -21.89
N GLY A 106 -7.93 -0.57 -22.80
CA GLY A 106 -7.88 -1.99 -23.12
C GLY A 106 -8.48 -2.88 -22.03
N THR A 107 -9.21 -2.34 -21.05
CA THR A 107 -9.77 -3.10 -19.92
C THR A 107 -11.16 -3.64 -20.25
N ALA A 108 -11.46 -4.87 -19.82
CA ALA A 108 -12.80 -5.46 -19.91
C ALA A 108 -13.17 -6.25 -18.65
N LEU A 109 -14.45 -6.19 -18.27
CA LEU A 109 -15.04 -6.83 -17.10
C LEU A 109 -16.29 -7.60 -17.55
N PRO A 110 -16.15 -8.91 -17.82
CA PRO A 110 -17.26 -9.77 -18.23
C PRO A 110 -18.08 -10.21 -17.02
N MET A 111 -19.37 -10.39 -17.23
CA MET A 111 -20.29 -10.96 -16.25
C MET A 111 -21.44 -11.69 -16.94
N VAL A 112 -21.77 -12.87 -16.44
CA VAL A 112 -23.02 -13.58 -16.70
C VAL A 112 -23.69 -13.78 -15.34
N GLU A 113 -24.97 -13.47 -15.29
CA GLU A 113 -25.78 -13.44 -14.08
C GLU A 113 -27.16 -14.06 -14.36
N PHE A 114 -27.62 -14.92 -13.48
CA PHE A 114 -28.97 -15.49 -13.50
C PHE A 114 -29.73 -15.02 -12.29
N THR A 115 -30.89 -14.43 -12.53
CA THR A 115 -31.71 -13.83 -11.49
C THR A 115 -33.13 -14.37 -11.55
N ALA A 116 -33.68 -14.70 -10.39
CA ALA A 116 -35.10 -14.98 -10.19
C ALA A 116 -35.68 -14.09 -9.09
N GLU A 117 -36.96 -13.74 -9.27
CA GLU A 117 -37.77 -13.11 -8.23
C GLU A 117 -38.76 -14.15 -7.68
N LEU A 118 -38.70 -14.36 -6.38
CA LEU A 118 -39.61 -15.25 -5.66
C LEU A 118 -40.99 -14.58 -5.48
N PRO A 119 -42.06 -15.34 -5.25
CA PRO A 119 -43.40 -14.78 -5.03
C PRO A 119 -43.50 -13.78 -3.88
N ASP A 120 -42.61 -13.87 -2.90
CA ASP A 120 -42.52 -12.97 -1.75
C ASP A 120 -41.63 -11.73 -2.00
N GLY A 121 -41.19 -11.52 -3.25
CA GLY A 121 -40.38 -10.37 -3.65
C GLY A 121 -38.89 -10.50 -3.32
N ARG A 122 -38.44 -11.62 -2.73
CA ARG A 122 -37.01 -11.88 -2.58
C ARG A 122 -36.36 -12.13 -3.94
N ILE A 123 -35.11 -11.68 -4.07
CA ILE A 123 -34.30 -11.85 -5.28
C ILE A 123 -33.22 -12.90 -5.00
N PHE A 124 -33.12 -13.87 -5.88
CA PHE A 124 -32.06 -14.87 -5.88
C PHE A 124 -31.19 -14.71 -7.12
N ASP A 125 -29.88 -14.61 -6.91
CA ASP A 125 -28.92 -14.28 -7.96
C ASP A 125 -27.68 -15.17 -7.94
N VAL A 126 -27.25 -15.60 -9.12
CA VAL A 126 -26.03 -16.39 -9.33
C VAL A 126 -25.24 -15.81 -10.50
N SER A 127 -24.00 -15.39 -10.23
CA SER A 127 -23.14 -14.81 -11.26
C SER A 127 -21.72 -15.39 -11.29
N ASN A 128 -21.02 -15.22 -12.41
CA ASN A 128 -19.60 -15.57 -12.56
C ASN A 128 -18.65 -14.37 -12.43
N SER A 129 -19.14 -13.25 -11.87
CA SER A 129 -18.33 -12.04 -11.73
C SER A 129 -17.07 -12.28 -10.90
N VAL A 130 -15.93 -11.77 -11.40
CA VAL A 130 -14.63 -11.80 -10.73
C VAL A 130 -14.41 -10.58 -9.82
N THR A 131 -15.36 -9.63 -9.81
CA THR A 131 -15.27 -8.41 -9.01
C THR A 131 -15.59 -8.70 -7.55
N VAL A 132 -14.89 -8.01 -6.65
CA VAL A 132 -15.18 -8.10 -5.21
C VAL A 132 -16.48 -7.33 -4.94
N PRO A 133 -17.42 -7.85 -4.14
CA PRO A 133 -18.62 -7.11 -3.76
C PRO A 133 -18.23 -5.87 -2.95
N ILE A 134 -18.38 -4.69 -3.55
CA ILE A 134 -18.09 -3.41 -2.91
C ILE A 134 -19.29 -2.88 -2.12
N PHE A 135 -20.50 -3.19 -2.59
CA PHE A 135 -21.77 -2.80 -2.00
C PHE A 135 -22.10 -3.56 -0.70
N ALA A 136 -23.05 -3.02 0.06
CA ALA A 136 -23.58 -3.69 1.25
C ALA A 136 -24.49 -4.85 0.83
N PRO A 137 -24.50 -5.97 1.57
CA PRO A 137 -25.53 -7.00 1.42
C PRO A 137 -26.92 -6.41 1.65
N ARG A 138 -27.89 -6.76 0.82
CA ARG A 138 -29.28 -6.35 0.96
C ARG A 138 -30.13 -7.45 1.58
N PRO A 139 -30.96 -7.15 2.60
CA PRO A 139 -31.99 -8.06 3.06
C PRO A 139 -32.90 -8.48 1.88
N GLY A 140 -33.21 -9.77 1.79
CA GLY A 140 -34.04 -10.31 0.71
C GLY A 140 -33.36 -10.44 -0.65
N HIS A 141 -32.06 -10.12 -0.78
CA HIS A 141 -31.28 -10.34 -2.00
C HIS A 141 -30.15 -11.35 -1.72
N GLU A 142 -30.34 -12.61 -2.11
CA GLU A 142 -29.35 -13.67 -1.95
C GLU A 142 -28.48 -13.79 -3.21
N VAL A 143 -27.17 -13.54 -3.07
CA VAL A 143 -26.23 -13.54 -4.21
C VAL A 143 -25.13 -14.59 -4.02
N TYR A 144 -24.96 -15.46 -5.01
CA TYR A 144 -23.86 -16.42 -5.10
C TYR A 144 -22.94 -16.08 -6.27
N ARG A 145 -21.63 -16.22 -6.07
CA ARG A 145 -20.62 -15.89 -7.09
C ARG A 145 -19.71 -17.07 -7.35
N PHE A 146 -19.60 -17.48 -8.61
CA PHE A 146 -18.77 -18.59 -9.08
C PHE A 146 -17.79 -18.13 -10.17
N PRO A 147 -16.74 -17.36 -9.83
CA PRO A 147 -15.81 -16.81 -10.82
C PRO A 147 -15.05 -17.85 -11.66
N GLN A 148 -15.04 -19.11 -11.21
CA GLN A 148 -14.42 -20.23 -11.91
C GLN A 148 -15.33 -20.92 -12.93
N VAL A 149 -16.65 -20.67 -12.91
CA VAL A 149 -17.61 -21.28 -13.84
C VAL A 149 -17.85 -20.32 -15.00
N ARG A 150 -17.33 -20.67 -16.17
CA ARG A 150 -17.35 -19.89 -17.41
C ARG A 150 -18.24 -20.50 -18.48
N ASP A 151 -18.69 -21.73 -18.31
CA ASP A 151 -19.74 -22.33 -19.12
C ASP A 151 -21.10 -21.81 -18.64
N PRO A 152 -21.83 -21.03 -19.46
CA PRO A 152 -23.08 -20.39 -19.05
C PRO A 152 -24.17 -21.42 -18.73
N LEU A 153 -24.18 -22.58 -19.38
CA LEU A 153 -25.14 -23.65 -19.10
C LEU A 153 -24.83 -24.37 -17.80
N ARG A 154 -23.55 -24.56 -17.49
CA ARG A 154 -23.15 -25.07 -16.17
C ARG A 154 -23.55 -24.08 -15.08
N LEU A 155 -23.33 -22.78 -15.29
CA LEU A 155 -23.71 -21.74 -14.32
C LEU A 155 -25.24 -21.72 -14.11
N HIS A 156 -26.03 -21.88 -15.18
CA HIS A 156 -27.48 -22.00 -15.09
C HIS A 156 -27.94 -23.24 -14.31
N LYS A 157 -27.32 -24.41 -14.54
CA LYS A 157 -27.57 -25.61 -13.74
C LYS A 157 -27.26 -25.40 -12.26
N VAL A 158 -26.14 -24.73 -11.95
CA VAL A 158 -25.78 -24.36 -10.57
C VAL A 158 -26.86 -23.46 -9.97
N PHE A 159 -27.33 -22.47 -10.73
CA PHE A 159 -28.45 -21.61 -10.33
C PHE A 159 -29.71 -22.42 -10.00
N GLN A 160 -30.16 -23.32 -10.88
CA GLN A 160 -31.37 -24.11 -10.67
C GLN A 160 -31.26 -25.04 -9.45
N ILE A 161 -30.12 -25.69 -9.26
CA ILE A 161 -29.90 -26.59 -8.10
C ILE A 161 -29.93 -25.79 -6.81
N LEU A 162 -29.24 -24.65 -6.74
CA LEU A 162 -29.22 -23.81 -5.55
C LEU A 162 -30.59 -23.19 -5.25
N LEU A 163 -31.29 -22.71 -6.27
CA LEU A 163 -32.65 -22.19 -6.15
C LEU A 163 -33.59 -23.23 -5.55
N ARG A 164 -33.61 -24.46 -6.10
CA ARG A 164 -34.43 -25.56 -5.59
C ARG A 164 -34.03 -25.99 -4.18
N ARG A 165 -32.74 -26.06 -3.88
CA ARG A 165 -32.24 -26.43 -2.54
C ARG A 165 -32.63 -25.40 -1.48
N ARG A 166 -32.64 -24.11 -1.86
CA ARG A 166 -32.86 -23.00 -0.93
C ARG A 166 -34.35 -22.68 -0.73
N PHE A 167 -35.15 -22.78 -1.78
CA PHE A 167 -36.55 -22.33 -1.78
C PHE A 167 -37.56 -23.40 -2.25
N GLY A 168 -37.10 -24.63 -2.50
CA GLY A 168 -37.94 -25.71 -3.02
C GLY A 168 -38.40 -25.47 -4.46
N SER A 169 -39.45 -26.17 -4.87
CA SER A 169 -40.09 -26.03 -6.18
C SER A 169 -41.08 -24.86 -6.21
N SER A 170 -40.60 -23.65 -5.91
CA SER A 170 -41.42 -22.44 -5.94
C SER A 170 -41.64 -21.97 -7.38
N THR A 171 -42.89 -21.69 -7.76
CA THR A 171 -43.20 -20.97 -9.01
C THR A 171 -42.59 -19.59 -8.94
N LEU A 172 -41.75 -19.23 -9.91
CA LEU A 172 -41.09 -17.93 -9.93
C LEU A 172 -42.06 -16.85 -10.42
N ARG A 173 -41.87 -15.63 -9.93
CA ARG A 173 -42.62 -14.48 -10.44
C ARG A 173 -42.10 -14.19 -11.86
N GLN A 174 -43.02 -14.15 -12.82
CA GLN A 174 -42.70 -13.72 -14.17
C GLN A 174 -42.31 -12.24 -14.14
N ARG A 175 -41.12 -11.95 -14.67
CA ARG A 175 -40.60 -10.60 -14.82
C ARG A 175 -40.88 -10.16 -16.26
N ASP A 176 -41.62 -9.08 -16.43
CA ASP A 176 -41.94 -8.57 -17.77
C ASP A 176 -40.77 -7.77 -18.35
N VAL A 177 -39.68 -8.48 -18.67
CA VAL A 177 -38.47 -7.89 -19.23
C VAL A 177 -38.69 -7.46 -20.69
N ALA A 178 -39.55 -8.16 -21.41
CA ALA A 178 -39.70 -8.02 -22.86
C ALA A 178 -40.45 -6.74 -23.28
N THR A 179 -41.37 -6.22 -22.45
CA THR A 179 -42.16 -5.02 -22.79
C THR A 179 -41.30 -3.78 -22.93
N ASP A 180 -40.39 -3.53 -21.98
CA ASP A 180 -39.43 -2.41 -22.05
C ASP A 180 -38.13 -2.79 -21.32
N PRO A 181 -37.21 -3.51 -22.01
CA PRO A 181 -35.98 -4.00 -21.41
C PRO A 181 -35.06 -2.87 -20.90
N ALA A 182 -35.05 -1.73 -21.60
CA ALA A 182 -34.22 -0.58 -21.26
C ALA A 182 -34.68 0.07 -19.95
N ARG A 183 -35.99 0.30 -19.83
CA ARG A 183 -36.58 0.81 -18.59
C ARG A 183 -36.46 -0.19 -17.45
N PHE A 184 -36.72 -1.47 -17.70
CA PHE A 184 -36.56 -2.52 -16.70
C PHE A 184 -35.15 -2.51 -16.10
N LEU A 185 -34.11 -2.46 -16.94
CA LEU A 185 -32.73 -2.44 -16.48
C LEU A 185 -32.40 -1.16 -15.69
N ALA A 186 -32.94 -0.02 -16.12
CA ALA A 186 -32.79 1.24 -15.39
C ALA A 186 -33.46 1.19 -14.01
N GLU A 187 -34.65 0.60 -13.91
CA GLU A 187 -35.38 0.41 -12.65
C GLU A 187 -34.67 -0.58 -11.72
N VAL A 188 -34.09 -1.66 -12.25
CA VAL A 188 -33.26 -2.61 -11.47
C VAL A 188 -32.03 -1.90 -10.89
N MET A 189 -31.33 -1.10 -11.69
CA MET A 189 -30.18 -0.32 -11.22
C MET A 189 -30.57 0.71 -10.15
N ASP A 190 -31.68 1.41 -10.35
CA ASP A 190 -32.19 2.39 -9.38
C ASP A 190 -32.60 1.72 -8.06
N ALA A 191 -33.31 0.59 -8.14
CA ALA A 191 -33.67 -0.20 -6.97
C ALA A 191 -32.45 -0.72 -6.20
N GLU A 192 -31.35 -1.05 -6.89
CA GLU A 192 -30.09 -1.40 -6.23
C GLU A 192 -29.51 -0.23 -5.45
N TYR A 193 -29.42 0.96 -6.05
CA TYR A 193 -28.92 2.15 -5.35
C TYR A 193 -29.83 2.60 -4.20
N ARG A 194 -31.15 2.43 -4.29
CA ARG A 194 -32.08 2.67 -3.17
C ARG A 194 -31.74 1.76 -1.97
N GLY A 195 -31.51 0.47 -2.20
CA GLY A 195 -31.06 -0.43 -1.13
C GLY A 195 -29.69 -0.05 -0.56
N GLN A 196 -28.77 0.48 -1.39
CA GLN A 196 -27.50 1.01 -0.90
C GLN A 196 -27.64 2.33 -0.13
N MET A 197 -28.67 3.13 -0.41
CA MET A 197 -29.01 4.31 0.37
C MET A 197 -29.51 3.92 1.77
N GLU A 198 -30.40 2.94 1.86
CA GLU A 198 -30.88 2.40 3.15
C GLU A 198 -29.72 1.83 3.99
N ALA A 199 -28.73 1.20 3.34
CA ALA A 199 -27.51 0.73 3.98
C ALA A 199 -26.49 1.84 4.32
N GLY A 200 -26.77 3.10 3.98
CA GLY A 200 -25.93 4.27 4.26
C GLY A 200 -24.71 4.42 3.33
N TYR A 201 -24.64 3.69 2.22
CA TYR A 201 -23.55 3.78 1.24
C TYR A 201 -23.78 4.92 0.23
N TYR A 202 -25.03 5.17 -0.13
CA TYR A 202 -25.42 6.18 -1.10
C TYR A 202 -26.44 7.18 -0.53
N ARG A 203 -26.62 8.27 -1.25
CA ARG A 203 -27.69 9.27 -1.07
C ARG A 203 -28.19 9.69 -2.44
N LEU A 204 -29.47 10.03 -2.53
CA LEU A 204 -30.03 10.67 -3.72
C LEU A 204 -29.73 12.18 -3.67
N ASP A 205 -29.15 12.71 -4.74
CA ASP A 205 -29.08 14.14 -4.99
C ASP A 205 -30.31 14.53 -5.82
N GLU A 206 -31.35 15.05 -5.16
CA GLU A 206 -32.64 15.37 -5.80
C GLU A 206 -32.52 16.43 -6.90
N LYS A 207 -31.61 17.39 -6.74
CA LYS A 207 -31.41 18.48 -7.71
C LYS A 207 -30.88 17.96 -9.04
N THR A 208 -29.95 17.02 -8.97
CA THR A 208 -29.33 16.43 -10.17
C THR A 208 -29.97 15.12 -10.59
N ARG A 209 -30.85 14.54 -9.75
CA ARG A 209 -31.40 13.18 -9.88
C ARG A 209 -30.30 12.12 -10.04
N ARG A 210 -29.29 12.20 -9.17
CA ARG A 210 -28.11 11.30 -9.21
C ARG A 210 -27.86 10.64 -7.86
N TRP A 211 -27.56 9.36 -7.89
CA TRP A 211 -26.99 8.63 -6.77
C TRP A 211 -25.56 9.07 -6.54
N ARG A 212 -25.27 9.53 -5.33
CA ARG A 212 -23.92 9.87 -4.89
C ARG A 212 -23.54 9.03 -3.68
N PRO A 213 -22.30 8.56 -3.57
CA PRO A 213 -21.85 7.91 -2.35
C PRO A 213 -21.92 8.88 -1.17
N THR A 214 -22.23 8.36 0.01
CA THR A 214 -21.96 9.07 1.27
C THR A 214 -20.45 9.05 1.53
N LEU A 215 -19.96 9.92 2.42
CA LEU A 215 -18.55 9.89 2.81
C LEU A 215 -18.20 8.51 3.38
N ARG A 216 -19.04 7.97 4.27
CA ARG A 216 -18.89 6.62 4.82
C ARG A 216 -18.88 5.54 3.73
N GLY A 217 -19.83 5.61 2.79
CA GLY A 217 -19.92 4.68 1.67
C GLY A 217 -18.67 4.68 0.79
N ALA A 218 -18.16 5.86 0.45
CA ALA A 218 -16.94 6.01 -0.35
C ALA A 218 -15.72 5.37 0.36
N PHE A 219 -15.54 5.62 1.65
CA PHE A 219 -14.47 5.01 2.44
C PHE A 219 -14.60 3.47 2.50
N LEU A 220 -15.79 2.95 2.79
CA LEU A 220 -16.02 1.50 2.86
C LEU A 220 -15.80 0.81 1.51
N MET A 221 -16.30 1.39 0.42
CA MET A 221 -16.11 0.85 -0.93
C MET A 221 -14.65 0.84 -1.33
N VAL A 222 -13.92 1.94 -1.10
CA VAL A 222 -12.50 2.04 -1.45
C VAL A 222 -11.65 1.08 -0.63
N TRP A 223 -11.82 1.04 0.69
CA TRP A 223 -11.04 0.14 1.54
C TRP A 223 -11.24 -1.34 1.19
N LYS A 224 -12.47 -1.76 0.84
CA LYS A 224 -12.73 -3.12 0.33
C LYS A 224 -11.96 -3.46 -0.95
N MET A 225 -11.62 -2.45 -1.76
CA MET A 225 -10.86 -2.62 -3.00
C MET A 225 -9.34 -2.53 -2.82
N LEU A 226 -8.86 -2.10 -1.66
CA LEU A 226 -7.42 -1.97 -1.38
C LEU A 226 -6.82 -3.27 -0.80
N PRO A 227 -5.52 -3.52 -0.99
CA PRO A 227 -4.80 -4.53 -0.23
C PRO A 227 -4.77 -4.22 1.27
N PRO A 228 -4.81 -5.23 2.16
CA PRO A 228 -4.96 -6.66 1.88
C PRO A 228 -6.43 -7.12 1.70
N PHE A 229 -7.42 -6.24 1.94
CA PHE A 229 -8.84 -6.58 2.00
C PHE A 229 -9.36 -7.19 0.70
N LYS A 230 -8.94 -6.64 -0.46
CA LYS A 230 -9.31 -7.18 -1.77
C LYS A 230 -8.84 -8.63 -1.95
N GLN A 231 -7.61 -8.95 -1.54
CA GLN A 231 -7.11 -10.33 -1.64
C GLN A 231 -7.89 -11.27 -0.72
N LEU A 232 -8.14 -10.84 0.52
CA LEU A 232 -8.92 -11.61 1.49
C LEU A 232 -10.34 -11.87 1.01
N ALA A 233 -11.02 -10.83 0.50
CA ALA A 233 -12.38 -10.95 -0.04
C ALA A 233 -12.43 -11.88 -1.26
N LYS A 234 -11.45 -11.78 -2.19
CA LYS A 234 -11.35 -12.71 -3.32
C LYS A 234 -11.10 -14.15 -2.87
N ALA A 235 -10.24 -14.36 -1.89
CA ALA A 235 -9.95 -15.68 -1.35
C ALA A 235 -11.18 -16.29 -0.66
N ALA A 236 -11.88 -15.49 0.16
CA ALA A 236 -13.13 -15.90 0.81
C ALA A 236 -14.22 -16.26 -0.20
N MET A 237 -14.42 -15.41 -1.22
CA MET A 237 -15.37 -15.67 -2.31
C MET A 237 -15.05 -16.98 -3.03
N ARG A 238 -13.78 -17.21 -3.41
CA ARG A 238 -13.35 -18.46 -4.07
C ARG A 238 -13.53 -19.69 -3.19
N ARG A 239 -13.23 -19.58 -1.89
CA ARG A 239 -13.44 -20.68 -0.94
C ARG A 239 -14.91 -21.04 -0.80
N ARG A 240 -15.78 -20.03 -0.64
CA ARG A 240 -17.23 -20.23 -0.62
C ARG A 240 -17.71 -20.87 -1.91
N ALA A 241 -17.33 -20.32 -3.07
CA ALA A 241 -17.73 -20.85 -4.37
C ALA A 241 -17.34 -22.33 -4.56
N ARG A 242 -16.12 -22.73 -4.15
CA ARG A 242 -15.71 -24.15 -4.20
C ARG A 242 -16.53 -25.02 -3.27
N ARG A 243 -16.77 -24.57 -2.04
CA ARG A 243 -17.58 -25.31 -1.07
C ARG A 243 -19.00 -25.55 -1.60
N GLU A 244 -19.66 -24.51 -2.09
CA GLU A 244 -21.02 -24.64 -2.63
C GLU A 244 -21.06 -25.58 -3.86
N LEU A 245 -20.06 -25.52 -4.75
CA LEU A 245 -19.97 -26.46 -5.88
C LEU A 245 -19.74 -27.92 -5.42
N ALA A 246 -18.91 -28.12 -4.41
CA ALA A 246 -18.67 -29.43 -3.81
C ALA A 246 -19.94 -30.02 -3.20
N GLU A 247 -20.67 -29.20 -2.43
CA GLU A 247 -21.91 -29.64 -1.78
C GLU A 247 -23.00 -30.04 -2.76
N ILE A 248 -23.07 -29.41 -3.94
CA ILE A 248 -24.06 -29.75 -4.97
C ILE A 248 -23.54 -30.77 -5.99
N GLY A 249 -22.35 -31.35 -5.77
CA GLY A 249 -21.76 -32.37 -6.67
C GLY A 249 -21.38 -31.84 -8.05
N MET A 250 -21.14 -30.53 -8.18
CA MET A 250 -20.83 -29.86 -9.45
C MET A 250 -19.39 -29.38 -9.50
N GLU A 251 -18.44 -30.10 -8.91
CA GLU A 251 -17.01 -29.82 -9.02
C GLU A 251 -16.47 -30.19 -10.42
N GLY A 252 -15.27 -29.69 -10.75
CA GLY A 252 -14.57 -30.05 -11.98
C GLY A 252 -14.53 -28.92 -13.04
N PRO A 253 -13.93 -29.20 -14.20
CA PRO A 253 -13.78 -28.23 -15.27
C PRO A 253 -15.11 -27.98 -15.99
N ASP A 254 -15.19 -26.84 -16.66
CA ASP A 254 -16.29 -26.52 -17.57
C ASP A 254 -16.21 -27.40 -18.82
N ALA A 255 -17.36 -27.90 -19.29
CA ALA A 255 -17.42 -28.67 -20.53
C ALA A 255 -17.27 -27.76 -21.76
N ARG A 256 -17.88 -26.57 -21.73
CA ARG A 256 -17.81 -25.56 -22.80
C ARG A 256 -17.51 -24.18 -22.22
N PRO A 257 -16.29 -23.93 -21.73
CA PRO A 257 -15.95 -22.64 -21.14
C PRO A 257 -15.97 -21.54 -22.20
N VAL A 258 -16.68 -20.45 -21.94
CA VAL A 258 -16.54 -19.22 -22.73
C VAL A 258 -15.33 -18.44 -22.23
N ALA A 259 -14.50 -17.93 -23.16
CA ALA A 259 -13.28 -17.22 -22.80
C ALA A 259 -13.58 -15.93 -22.01
N ALA A 260 -12.94 -15.76 -20.85
CA ALA A 260 -13.08 -14.54 -20.07
C ALA A 260 -12.32 -13.38 -20.75
N VAL A 261 -13.05 -12.47 -21.36
CA VAL A 261 -12.48 -11.27 -22.00
C VAL A 261 -12.12 -10.27 -20.91
N THR A 262 -10.85 -10.25 -20.52
CA THR A 262 -10.31 -9.31 -19.51
C THR A 262 -9.54 -8.15 -20.14
N THR A 263 -9.23 -8.27 -21.43
CA THR A 263 -8.54 -7.27 -22.23
C THR A 263 -9.20 -7.14 -23.59
N VAL A 264 -9.31 -5.92 -24.10
CA VAL A 264 -9.80 -5.62 -25.46
C VAL A 264 -8.71 -4.95 -26.27
N THR A 265 -8.67 -5.24 -27.57
CA THR A 265 -7.74 -4.57 -28.47
C THR A 265 -8.10 -3.08 -28.54
N PRO A 266 -7.15 -2.17 -28.24
CA PRO A 266 -7.42 -0.74 -28.34
C PRO A 266 -7.72 -0.35 -29.78
N GLN A 267 -8.87 0.24 -30.02
CA GLN A 267 -9.25 0.76 -31.32
C GLN A 267 -8.59 2.13 -31.52
N PRO A 268 -7.90 2.40 -32.64
CA PRO A 268 -7.40 3.74 -32.93
C PRO A 268 -8.59 4.70 -33.04
N ASP A 269 -8.51 5.86 -32.38
CA ASP A 269 -9.57 6.88 -32.40
C ASP A 269 -9.77 7.41 -33.83
N THR A 270 -10.60 6.75 -34.63
CA THR A 270 -11.04 7.25 -35.93
C THR A 270 -12.17 8.28 -35.81
N ALA A 271 -12.77 8.42 -34.62
CA ALA A 271 -13.94 9.28 -34.38
C ALA A 271 -13.63 10.61 -33.66
N SER A 272 -12.36 10.93 -33.34
CA SER A 272 -12.02 12.16 -32.61
C SER A 272 -11.76 13.40 -33.48
N ALA A 273 -11.86 13.29 -34.81
CA ALA A 273 -11.55 14.41 -35.71
C ALA A 273 -12.62 15.52 -35.72
N ASP A 274 -13.90 15.22 -35.45
CA ASP A 274 -15.01 16.16 -35.74
C ASP A 274 -15.93 16.50 -34.54
N ALA A 275 -15.65 16.01 -33.32
CA ALA A 275 -16.42 16.41 -32.14
C ALA A 275 -15.68 17.54 -31.38
N PRO A 276 -16.30 18.72 -31.17
CA PRO A 276 -15.67 19.75 -30.36
C PRO A 276 -15.43 19.21 -28.94
N PRO A 277 -14.27 19.51 -28.32
CA PRO A 277 -13.93 18.99 -27.01
C PRO A 277 -14.93 19.54 -25.99
N ARG A 278 -15.86 18.70 -25.54
CA ARG A 278 -16.65 18.96 -24.33
C ARG A 278 -15.87 18.55 -23.08
N GLU A 279 -14.60 18.95 -23.01
CA GLU A 279 -13.88 18.91 -21.74
C GLU A 279 -14.31 20.15 -20.96
N GLY A 280 -15.08 19.95 -19.89
CA GLY A 280 -15.39 21.03 -18.96
C GLY A 280 -14.08 21.53 -18.33
N PRO A 281 -13.95 22.84 -18.05
CA PRO A 281 -12.73 23.40 -17.47
C PRO A 281 -12.28 22.70 -16.18
N LEU A 282 -13.22 22.10 -15.43
CA LEU A 282 -12.94 21.28 -14.25
C LEU A 282 -12.20 19.96 -14.55
N ASP A 283 -12.46 19.30 -15.69
CA ASP A 283 -11.80 18.04 -16.07
C ASP A 283 -10.37 18.29 -16.56
N VAL A 284 -10.15 19.39 -17.27
CA VAL A 284 -8.83 19.89 -17.66
C VAL A 284 -8.03 20.27 -16.40
N VAL A 285 -8.66 20.97 -15.45
CA VAL A 285 -8.03 21.36 -14.17
C VAL A 285 -7.74 20.16 -13.26
N LEU A 286 -8.56 19.10 -13.28
CA LEU A 286 -8.31 17.88 -12.50
C LEU A 286 -7.26 16.96 -13.14
N GLY A 287 -7.26 16.84 -14.48
CA GLY A 287 -6.24 16.11 -15.23
C GLY A 287 -4.87 16.78 -15.17
N LEU A 288 -4.82 18.09 -15.44
CA LEU A 288 -3.60 18.90 -15.26
C LEU A 288 -3.23 19.01 -13.79
N GLY A 289 -4.19 19.15 -12.88
CA GLY A 289 -3.95 19.22 -11.44
C GLY A 289 -3.30 17.95 -10.89
N GLY A 290 -3.73 16.77 -11.33
CA GLY A 290 -3.10 15.49 -10.97
C GLY A 290 -1.69 15.32 -11.54
N ILE A 291 -1.47 15.76 -12.79
CA ILE A 291 -0.14 15.76 -13.43
C ILE A 291 0.79 16.77 -12.77
N VAL A 292 0.31 17.97 -12.46
CA VAL A 292 1.03 19.03 -11.75
C VAL A 292 1.34 18.62 -10.32
N LEU A 293 0.44 17.92 -9.61
CA LEU A 293 0.71 17.34 -8.29
C LEU A 293 1.78 16.23 -8.34
N LEU A 294 1.78 15.41 -9.39
CA LEU A 294 2.81 14.39 -9.62
C LEU A 294 4.17 15.03 -9.94
N ILE A 295 4.20 16.03 -10.82
CA ILE A 295 5.42 16.78 -11.19
C ILE A 295 5.93 17.61 -10.00
N ALA A 296 5.04 18.25 -9.25
CA ALA A 296 5.37 18.97 -8.01
C ALA A 296 5.89 18.02 -6.94
N GLY A 297 5.30 16.82 -6.79
CA GLY A 297 5.84 15.75 -5.94
C GLY A 297 7.23 15.31 -6.38
N MET A 298 7.49 15.24 -7.69
CA MET A 298 8.79 14.89 -8.27
C MET A 298 9.85 15.97 -8.00
N PHE A 299 9.52 17.25 -8.21
CA PHE A 299 10.38 18.39 -7.92
C PHE A 299 10.60 18.59 -6.41
N PHE A 300 9.58 18.37 -5.59
CA PHE A 300 9.66 18.44 -4.13
C PHE A 300 10.60 17.35 -3.58
N VAL A 301 10.49 16.11 -4.06
CA VAL A 301 11.40 15.02 -3.66
C VAL A 301 12.83 15.25 -4.16
N SER A 302 13.00 15.74 -5.39
CA SER A 302 14.32 16.05 -5.98
C SER A 302 15.04 17.20 -5.25
N ARG A 303 14.34 18.31 -4.98
CA ARG A 303 14.91 19.51 -4.36
C ARG A 303 15.15 19.34 -2.85
N TRP A 304 14.41 18.46 -2.18
CA TRP A 304 14.49 18.31 -0.72
C TRP A 304 15.45 17.21 -0.26
N THR A 305 15.83 16.27 -1.13
CA THR A 305 16.68 15.13 -0.70
C THR A 305 18.17 15.30 -0.92
N HIS A 306 18.65 16.23 -1.77
CA HIS A 306 20.07 16.50 -2.08
C HIS A 306 20.93 15.22 -2.23
N SER A 307 20.32 14.12 -2.67
CA SER A 307 20.94 12.79 -2.64
C SER A 307 20.95 12.18 -4.04
N PRO A 308 22.13 11.85 -4.60
CA PRO A 308 22.22 11.20 -5.90
C PRO A 308 21.53 9.81 -5.90
N THR A 309 21.38 9.16 -4.75
CA THR A 309 20.69 7.86 -4.63
C THR A 309 19.16 7.98 -4.71
N ALA A 310 18.59 9.14 -4.38
CA ALA A 310 17.16 9.40 -4.63
C ALA A 310 16.89 9.57 -6.13
N GLY A 311 17.82 10.19 -6.88
CA GLY A 311 17.79 10.25 -8.34
C GLY A 311 17.91 8.87 -8.98
N VAL A 312 18.79 8.00 -8.45
CA VAL A 312 18.93 6.61 -8.91
C VAL A 312 17.70 5.76 -8.56
N ALA A 313 17.07 5.94 -7.40
CA ALA A 313 15.81 5.26 -7.05
C ALA A 313 14.66 5.71 -7.95
N VAL A 314 14.58 7.00 -8.27
CA VAL A 314 13.62 7.54 -9.26
C VAL A 314 13.93 6.98 -10.66
N LEU A 315 15.19 6.88 -11.07
CA LEU A 315 15.60 6.22 -12.32
C LEU A 315 15.37 4.70 -12.32
N LEU A 316 15.36 4.02 -11.17
CA LEU A 316 15.09 2.59 -11.08
C LEU A 316 13.59 2.27 -11.00
N VAL A 317 12.75 3.22 -10.58
CA VAL A 317 11.28 3.11 -10.63
C VAL A 317 10.73 3.62 -11.96
N LEU A 318 11.22 4.78 -12.43
CA LEU A 318 10.75 5.46 -13.63
C LEU A 318 11.60 5.15 -14.88
N GLY A 319 12.85 4.70 -14.75
CA GLY A 319 13.66 4.27 -15.90
C GLY A 319 13.15 2.99 -16.55
N PRO A 320 12.67 1.97 -15.83
CA PRO A 320 11.94 0.86 -16.44
C PRO A 320 10.63 1.32 -17.10
N LEU A 321 9.97 2.35 -16.56
CA LEU A 321 8.80 2.96 -17.18
C LEU A 321 9.17 3.70 -18.48
N GLY A 322 10.30 4.43 -18.49
CA GLY A 322 10.86 5.12 -19.65
C GLY A 322 11.39 4.16 -20.72
N LEU A 323 12.09 3.09 -20.32
CA LEU A 323 12.54 2.02 -21.20
C LEU A 323 11.35 1.23 -21.75
N TRP A 324 10.30 1.00 -20.96
CA TRP A 324 9.05 0.40 -21.42
C TRP A 324 8.34 1.31 -22.44
N LEU A 325 8.24 2.62 -22.16
CA LEU A 325 7.72 3.59 -23.12
C LEU A 325 8.55 3.58 -24.41
N TRP A 326 9.88 3.57 -24.33
CA TRP A 326 10.78 3.54 -25.48
C TRP A 326 10.71 2.23 -26.27
N VAL A 327 10.71 1.06 -25.62
CA VAL A 327 10.56 -0.25 -26.26
C VAL A 327 9.20 -0.38 -26.91
N ARG A 328 8.13 0.08 -26.23
CA ARG A 328 6.77 0.14 -26.78
C ARG A 328 6.73 1.04 -28.01
N TRP A 329 7.33 2.23 -27.95
CA TRP A 329 7.36 3.17 -29.06
C TRP A 329 8.21 2.65 -30.24
N SER A 330 9.36 2.03 -29.96
CA SER A 330 10.26 1.44 -30.96
C SER A 330 9.69 0.18 -31.63
N ALA A 331 8.97 -0.65 -30.88
CA ALA A 331 8.28 -1.82 -31.43
C ALA A 331 7.09 -1.41 -32.30
N VAL A 332 6.35 -0.36 -31.88
CA VAL A 332 5.27 0.23 -32.68
C VAL A 332 5.82 0.89 -33.95
N ALA A 333 6.91 1.66 -33.86
CA ALA A 333 7.53 2.31 -35.01
C ALA A 333 8.09 1.29 -36.04
N ARG A 334 8.70 0.19 -35.58
CA ARG A 334 9.17 -0.89 -36.46
C ARG A 334 8.02 -1.66 -37.11
N ALA A 335 6.94 -1.93 -36.38
CA ALA A 335 5.75 -2.58 -36.93
C ALA A 335 5.01 -1.67 -37.93
N GLN A 336 4.99 -0.35 -37.71
CA GLN A 336 4.48 0.61 -38.69
C GLN A 336 5.33 0.66 -39.96
N LYS A 337 6.67 0.57 -39.84
CA LYS A 337 7.59 0.55 -40.99
C LYS A 337 7.53 -0.76 -41.79
N ALA A 338 7.05 -1.85 -41.19
CA ALA A 338 6.93 -3.18 -41.80
C ALA A 338 5.54 -3.45 -42.45
N GLY A 339 4.79 -2.41 -42.81
CA GLY A 339 3.51 -2.53 -43.53
C GLY A 339 2.26 -2.26 -42.70
N GLY A 340 2.39 -1.88 -41.43
CA GLY A 340 1.28 -1.31 -40.65
C GLY A 340 0.17 -2.30 -40.25
N ASP A 341 0.41 -3.62 -40.32
CA ASP A 341 -0.56 -4.62 -39.89
C ASP A 341 -1.02 -4.35 -38.44
N PRO A 342 -2.31 -4.04 -38.22
CA PRO A 342 -2.86 -3.73 -36.91
C PRO A 342 -2.66 -4.88 -35.90
N LEU A 343 -2.65 -6.13 -36.40
CA LEU A 343 -2.50 -7.32 -35.57
C LEU A 343 -1.06 -7.48 -35.08
N ALA A 344 -0.06 -7.18 -35.93
CA ALA A 344 1.34 -7.16 -35.56
C ALA A 344 1.66 -6.05 -34.53
N ILE A 345 1.06 -4.86 -34.70
CA ILE A 345 1.18 -3.74 -33.75
C ILE A 345 0.52 -4.10 -32.39
N ALA A 346 -0.64 -4.75 -32.40
CA ALA A 346 -1.34 -5.20 -31.19
C ALA A 346 -0.57 -6.30 -30.45
N ARG A 347 -0.01 -7.27 -31.17
CA ARG A 347 0.87 -8.32 -30.59
C ARG A 347 2.15 -7.72 -29.99
N ALA A 348 2.77 -6.76 -30.67
CA ALA A 348 3.95 -6.05 -30.16
C ALA A 348 3.65 -5.26 -28.86
N ARG A 349 2.49 -4.60 -28.79
CA ARG A 349 2.02 -3.89 -27.58
C ARG A 349 1.68 -4.84 -26.43
N SER A 350 1.02 -5.98 -26.71
CA SER A 350 0.70 -7.01 -25.73
C SER A 350 1.97 -7.67 -25.14
N ALA A 351 2.96 -7.96 -25.99
CA ALA A 351 4.24 -8.49 -25.55
C ALA A 351 5.00 -7.48 -24.66
N ALA A 352 5.02 -6.20 -25.04
CA ALA A 352 5.61 -5.14 -24.23
C ALA A 352 4.91 -4.94 -22.87
N ASN A 353 3.58 -5.09 -22.82
CA ASN A 353 2.79 -4.95 -21.58
C ASN A 353 2.94 -6.14 -20.63
N ARG A 354 3.11 -7.36 -21.16
CA ARG A 354 3.36 -8.55 -20.33
C ARG A 354 4.72 -8.51 -19.63
N GLY A 355 5.70 -7.81 -20.20
CA GLY A 355 6.99 -7.55 -19.54
C GLY A 355 6.94 -6.46 -18.46
N ALA A 356 5.97 -5.54 -18.49
CA ALA A 356 5.97 -4.34 -17.66
C ALA A 356 5.64 -4.60 -16.18
N LEU A 357 4.70 -5.50 -15.89
CA LEU A 357 4.33 -5.86 -14.52
C LEU A 357 5.44 -6.58 -13.75
N PRO A 358 6.16 -7.56 -14.32
CA PRO A 358 7.34 -8.12 -13.68
C PRO A 358 8.50 -7.11 -13.63
N LEU A 359 8.64 -6.15 -14.56
CA LEU A 359 9.66 -5.10 -14.48
C LEU A 359 9.37 -4.02 -13.43
N LEU A 360 8.10 -3.63 -13.22
CA LEU A 360 7.68 -2.74 -12.14
C LEU A 360 7.73 -3.45 -10.79
N GLY A 361 7.28 -4.71 -10.74
CA GLY A 361 7.44 -5.58 -9.59
C GLY A 361 8.91 -5.77 -9.23
N MET A 362 9.77 -6.01 -10.23
CA MET A 362 11.22 -6.10 -10.08
C MET A 362 11.87 -4.75 -9.82
N GLY A 363 11.34 -3.62 -10.29
CA GLY A 363 11.82 -2.27 -9.96
C GLY A 363 11.50 -1.90 -8.52
N VAL A 364 10.28 -2.18 -8.05
CA VAL A 364 9.89 -2.02 -6.63
C VAL A 364 10.64 -3.02 -5.76
N LEU A 365 10.82 -4.26 -6.19
CA LEU A 365 11.57 -5.27 -5.47
C LEU A 365 13.08 -4.97 -5.51
N LEU A 366 13.65 -4.45 -6.60
CA LEU A 366 15.05 -4.00 -6.68
C LEU A 366 15.27 -2.68 -5.95
N VAL A 367 14.28 -1.80 -5.82
CA VAL A 367 14.36 -0.59 -4.98
C VAL A 367 14.09 -0.93 -3.52
N SER A 368 13.36 -2.00 -3.22
CA SER A 368 13.23 -2.55 -1.88
C SER A 368 14.43 -3.41 -1.51
N LEU A 369 15.03 -4.12 -2.46
CA LEU A 369 16.20 -4.99 -2.28
C LEU A 369 17.50 -4.22 -2.47
N MET A 370 17.56 -3.11 -3.20
CA MET A 370 18.61 -2.07 -3.10
C MET A 370 18.29 -1.17 -1.92
N GLY A 371 17.05 -0.84 -1.61
CA GLY A 371 16.74 -0.15 -0.35
C GLY A 371 17.20 -0.98 0.86
N TYR A 372 17.08 -2.31 0.81
CA TYR A 372 17.50 -3.26 1.83
C TYR A 372 18.96 -3.72 1.67
N ARG A 373 19.49 -3.87 0.44
CA ARG A 373 20.91 -4.21 0.17
C ARG A 373 21.80 -2.99 0.19
N GLU A 374 21.40 -1.78 -0.16
CA GLU A 374 22.13 -0.51 0.08
C GLU A 374 22.05 -0.18 1.58
N TYR A 375 20.95 -0.50 2.26
CA TYR A 375 20.86 -0.43 3.73
C TYR A 375 21.74 -1.48 4.41
N GLN A 376 21.85 -2.69 3.86
CA GLN A 376 22.80 -3.69 4.31
C GLN A 376 24.22 -3.43 3.78
N ARG A 377 24.43 -2.79 2.60
CA ARG A 377 25.71 -2.50 1.86
C ARG A 377 26.35 -1.15 2.18
N GLN A 378 25.63 -0.20 2.76
CA GLN A 378 26.24 1.00 3.31
C GLN A 378 26.83 0.75 4.71
N LEU A 379 26.70 -0.46 5.27
CA LEU A 379 27.43 -0.89 6.47
C LEU A 379 27.99 -2.35 6.54
N PRO A 380 28.35 -3.08 5.46
CA PRO A 380 29.16 -4.28 5.50
C PRO A 380 30.46 -4.06 4.68
N ALA A 381 31.17 -2.97 4.97
CA ALA A 381 32.60 -2.82 4.72
C ALA A 381 33.17 -1.65 5.52
N LEU A 382 32.54 -1.23 6.63
CA LEU A 382 33.19 -0.30 7.55
C LEU A 382 34.34 -1.05 8.23
N ILE A 383 35.50 -1.05 7.57
CA ILE A 383 36.76 -1.52 8.11
C ILE A 383 37.28 -0.34 8.91
N VAL A 384 37.13 -0.39 10.22
CA VAL A 384 37.83 0.56 11.09
C VAL A 384 39.31 0.23 11.03
N PRO A 385 40.18 1.15 10.60
CA PRO A 385 41.63 0.95 10.59
C PRO A 385 42.15 0.73 12.03
N GLY A 386 43.30 0.07 12.18
CA GLY A 386 43.97 -0.02 13.50
C GLY A 386 44.67 1.27 13.93
N ASP A 387 44.85 2.20 13.00
CA ASP A 387 45.39 3.54 13.21
C ASP A 387 44.27 4.49 13.65
N PHE A 388 44.50 5.23 14.73
CA PHE A 388 43.50 6.10 15.32
C PHE A 388 43.15 7.31 14.45
N ASP A 389 44.12 7.96 13.79
CA ASP A 389 43.85 9.11 12.91
C ASP A 389 43.02 8.68 11.70
N ARG A 390 43.30 7.48 11.17
CA ARG A 390 42.47 6.90 10.11
C ARG A 390 41.09 6.47 10.63
N ALA A 391 40.96 6.06 11.88
CA ALA A 391 39.67 5.78 12.51
C ALA A 391 38.84 7.06 12.73
N VAL A 392 39.47 8.19 13.07
CA VAL A 392 38.85 9.53 13.11
C VAL A 392 38.32 9.91 11.73
N ALA A 393 39.12 9.75 10.68
CA ALA A 393 38.67 9.99 9.30
C ALA A 393 37.49 9.07 8.93
N THR A 394 37.53 7.81 9.37
CA THR A 394 36.45 6.83 9.16
C THR A 394 35.16 7.25 9.86
N LEU A 395 35.23 7.86 11.05
CA LEU A 395 34.08 8.43 11.74
C LEU A 395 33.48 9.63 10.99
N GLY A 396 34.32 10.50 10.44
CA GLY A 396 33.88 11.61 9.58
C GLY A 396 33.17 11.12 8.32
N GLN A 397 33.72 10.10 7.66
CA GLN A 397 33.11 9.45 6.50
C GLN A 397 31.78 8.77 6.84
N LEU A 398 31.72 8.06 7.98
CA LEU A 398 30.52 7.37 8.45
C LEU A 398 29.37 8.35 8.71
N THR A 399 29.69 9.50 9.30
CA THR A 399 28.69 10.49 9.71
C THR A 399 28.37 11.50 8.62
N GLY A 400 29.29 11.73 7.68
CA GLY A 400 29.20 12.80 6.69
C GLY A 400 29.39 14.20 7.29
N HIS A 401 30.01 14.28 8.48
CA HIS A 401 30.19 15.50 9.24
C HIS A 401 31.66 15.69 9.63
N GLU A 402 32.05 16.95 9.80
CA GLU A 402 33.40 17.31 10.24
C GLU A 402 33.66 16.79 11.66
N VAL A 403 34.81 16.15 11.84
CA VAL A 403 35.27 15.66 13.14
C VAL A 403 36.31 16.64 13.66
N SER A 404 36.07 17.20 14.84
CA SER A 404 36.98 18.14 15.49
C SER A 404 37.57 17.53 16.75
N ARG A 405 38.75 18.00 17.17
CA ARG A 405 39.26 17.68 18.50
C ARG A 405 38.34 18.26 19.57
N LEU A 406 38.22 17.57 20.69
CA LEU A 406 37.59 18.12 21.88
C LEU A 406 38.53 19.18 22.45
N GLU A 407 37.99 20.37 22.73
CA GLU A 407 38.77 21.51 23.23
C GLU A 407 39.53 21.14 24.51
N GLY A 408 40.84 21.37 24.54
CA GLY A 408 41.71 21.01 25.67
C GLY A 408 42.23 19.56 25.67
N HIS A 409 41.94 18.77 24.64
CA HIS A 409 42.36 17.37 24.55
C HIS A 409 43.04 17.06 23.19
N ASP A 410 44.18 16.36 23.25
CA ASP A 410 44.99 16.10 22.05
C ASP A 410 44.49 14.92 21.20
N ASP A 411 43.77 13.98 21.82
CA ASP A 411 43.46 12.67 21.24
C ASP A 411 41.99 12.26 21.40
N VAL A 412 41.12 13.19 21.82
CA VAL A 412 39.68 12.97 21.91
C VAL A 412 39.02 13.73 20.77
N TYR A 413 38.24 13.02 19.96
CA TYR A 413 37.59 13.59 18.80
C TYR A 413 36.07 13.56 18.95
N VAL A 414 35.40 14.62 18.51
CA VAL A 414 33.95 14.72 18.55
C VAL A 414 33.39 15.06 17.18
N VAL A 415 32.20 14.54 16.90
CA VAL A 415 31.45 14.85 15.68
C VAL A 415 30.02 15.18 16.02
N ARG A 416 29.54 16.33 15.54
CA ARG A 416 28.17 16.80 15.75
C ARG A 416 27.25 16.23 14.67
N VAL A 417 26.27 15.42 15.08
CA VAL A 417 25.32 14.76 14.19
C VAL A 417 23.88 15.06 14.61
N PRO A 418 22.89 15.01 13.72
CA PRO A 418 21.50 15.18 14.12
C PRO A 418 21.04 14.09 15.09
N VAL A 419 20.26 14.43 16.12
CA VAL A 419 19.87 13.49 17.20
C VAL A 419 19.22 12.22 16.68
N ARG A 420 18.38 12.34 15.64
CA ARG A 420 17.70 11.21 14.97
C ARG A 420 18.65 10.17 14.36
N TRP A 421 19.91 10.53 14.14
CA TRP A 421 20.92 9.66 13.53
C TRP A 421 21.94 9.11 14.52
N ALA A 422 22.14 9.76 15.67
CA ALA A 422 23.14 9.39 16.67
C ALA A 422 23.06 7.91 17.10
N ASN A 423 21.87 7.45 17.51
CA ASN A 423 21.67 6.04 17.91
C ASN A 423 21.91 5.06 16.76
N ARG A 424 21.65 5.49 15.52
CA ARG A 424 21.88 4.67 14.33
C ARG A 424 23.37 4.51 14.04
N TYR A 425 24.17 5.58 14.14
CA TYR A 425 25.62 5.50 13.98
C TYR A 425 26.26 4.63 15.07
N LEU A 426 25.86 4.82 16.33
CA LEU A 426 26.37 4.04 17.46
C LEU A 426 26.05 2.55 17.31
N SER A 427 24.78 2.21 17.01
CA SER A 427 24.37 0.82 16.78
C SER A 427 25.10 0.14 15.62
N ALA A 428 25.58 0.93 14.64
CA ALA A 428 26.23 0.42 13.44
C ALA A 428 27.76 0.27 13.56
N ALA A 429 28.39 1.06 14.43
CA ALA A 429 29.83 1.26 14.42
C ALA A 429 30.50 1.00 15.78
N SER A 430 29.82 1.14 16.92
CA SER A 430 30.46 1.02 18.24
C SER A 430 31.23 -0.28 18.41
N ASP A 431 30.66 -1.43 18.01
CA ASP A 431 31.36 -2.73 18.11
C ASP A 431 32.56 -2.86 17.17
N LYS A 432 32.53 -2.18 16.01
CA LYS A 432 33.61 -2.21 15.02
C LYS A 432 34.80 -1.35 15.45
N PHE A 433 34.52 -0.19 16.06
CA PHE A 433 35.54 0.64 16.70
C PHE A 433 36.09 -0.06 17.95
N ALA A 434 35.22 -0.69 18.74
CA ALA A 434 35.62 -1.48 19.90
C ALA A 434 36.56 -2.64 19.54
N ALA A 435 36.31 -3.33 18.42
CA ALA A 435 37.18 -4.38 17.90
C ALA A 435 38.59 -3.88 17.51
N ARG A 436 38.79 -2.56 17.40
CA ARG A 436 40.08 -1.89 17.21
C ARG A 436 40.58 -1.18 18.47
N ALA A 437 40.01 -1.50 19.63
CA ALA A 437 40.29 -0.87 20.91
C ALA A 437 39.96 0.64 20.96
N PHE A 438 38.99 1.12 20.17
CA PHE A 438 38.51 2.50 20.21
C PHE A 438 37.12 2.59 20.83
N PHE A 439 36.92 3.57 21.70
CA PHE A 439 35.63 3.81 22.32
C PHE A 439 34.84 4.87 21.54
N LEU A 440 33.74 4.44 20.93
CA LEU A 440 32.78 5.31 20.24
C LEU A 440 31.48 5.35 21.04
N SER A 441 31.12 6.53 21.55
CA SER A 441 29.89 6.72 22.30
C SER A 441 29.25 8.09 22.07
N ARG A 442 28.05 8.29 22.61
CA ARG A 442 27.45 9.62 22.71
C ARG A 442 28.15 10.45 23.78
N PHE A 443 28.51 11.68 23.43
CA PHE A 443 29.14 12.66 24.33
C PHE A 443 28.11 13.52 25.06
N ASP A 444 27.09 14.00 24.34
CA ASP A 444 26.06 14.86 24.91
C ASP A 444 24.92 14.04 25.54
N ARG A 445 24.54 14.39 26.77
CA ARG A 445 23.50 13.72 27.56
C ARG A 445 22.06 13.92 27.03
N ASN A 446 21.78 14.93 26.21
CA ASN A 446 20.40 15.40 25.93
C ASN A 446 19.41 14.30 25.55
N PHE A 447 18.54 13.89 26.49
CA PHE A 447 17.43 12.96 26.23
C PHE A 447 16.07 13.66 26.08
N ARG A 448 15.93 14.95 26.44
CA ARG A 448 14.63 15.63 26.51
C ARG A 448 14.54 17.12 26.12
N ASN A 449 15.64 17.85 25.92
CA ASN A 449 15.58 19.28 25.55
C ASN A 449 16.17 19.56 24.17
N ASP A 450 15.57 20.56 23.54
CA ASP A 450 15.56 20.95 22.13
C ASP A 450 16.96 21.24 21.53
N THR A 451 17.64 20.19 21.05
CA THR A 451 18.74 20.38 20.11
C THR A 451 18.54 19.50 18.89
N SER A 452 18.61 20.09 17.71
CA SER A 452 18.57 19.36 16.43
C SER A 452 19.76 18.41 16.26
N SER A 453 20.82 18.54 17.07
CA SER A 453 22.06 17.76 17.02
C SER A 453 22.64 17.39 18.39
N VAL A 454 23.51 16.37 18.40
CA VAL A 454 24.31 15.86 19.53
C VAL A 454 25.72 15.51 19.04
N ARG A 455 26.68 15.52 19.95
CA ARG A 455 28.05 15.07 19.71
C ARG A 455 28.20 13.58 20.00
N LEU A 456 28.86 12.87 19.10
CA LEU A 456 29.49 11.57 19.36
C LEU A 456 30.96 11.81 19.69
N VAL A 457 31.53 11.00 20.58
CA VAL A 457 32.94 11.05 20.97
C VAL A 457 33.64 9.76 20.55
N LEU A 458 34.87 9.91 20.06
CA LEU A 458 35.79 8.84 19.74
C LEU A 458 37.08 8.99 20.55
N VAL A 459 37.48 7.92 21.23
CA VAL A 459 38.65 7.88 22.11
C VAL A 459 39.55 6.69 21.73
N PRO A 460 40.89 6.82 21.73
CA PRO A 460 41.85 5.81 21.27
C PRO A 460 42.08 4.67 22.28
N THR A 461 41.09 4.36 23.10
CA THR A 461 41.12 3.25 24.06
C THR A 461 39.71 2.80 24.37
N ILE A 462 39.53 1.51 24.66
CA ILE A 462 38.28 0.94 25.15
C ILE A 462 38.30 0.73 26.67
N ASP A 463 39.46 0.89 27.32
CA ASP A 463 39.56 0.79 28.78
C ASP A 463 38.70 1.88 29.43
N PRO A 464 37.67 1.52 30.22
CA PRO A 464 36.74 2.49 30.80
C PRO A 464 37.42 3.58 31.62
N SER A 465 38.49 3.23 32.36
CA SER A 465 39.21 4.19 33.19
C SER A 465 39.98 5.20 32.35
N ALA A 466 40.66 4.72 31.30
CA ALA A 466 41.38 5.57 30.36
C ALA A 466 40.43 6.43 29.53
N VAL A 467 39.24 5.94 29.16
CA VAL A 467 38.20 6.73 28.48
C VAL A 467 37.77 7.92 29.32
N VAL A 468 37.36 7.66 30.57
CA VAL A 468 36.89 8.70 31.51
C VAL A 468 38.01 9.71 31.81
N ARG A 469 39.26 9.22 31.95
CA ARG A 469 40.44 10.10 32.14
C ARG A 469 40.72 10.97 30.93
N ARG A 470 40.73 10.41 29.72
CA ARG A 470 41.01 11.16 28.47
C ARG A 470 39.93 12.18 28.16
N ILE A 471 38.66 11.87 28.42
CA ILE A 471 37.55 12.82 28.29
C ILE A 471 37.63 13.94 29.33
N GLY A 472 38.35 13.73 30.45
CA GLY A 472 38.39 14.68 31.55
C GLY A 472 37.05 14.79 32.27
N THR A 473 36.32 13.67 32.43
CA THR A 473 35.05 13.70 33.15
C THR A 473 35.29 14.14 34.59
N GLN A 474 34.61 15.21 35.00
CA GLN A 474 34.76 15.84 36.31
C GLN A 474 33.40 16.29 36.84
N GLY A 475 33.35 16.53 38.15
CA GLY A 475 32.14 16.91 38.85
C GLY A 475 32.31 18.18 39.64
N GLU A 476 32.39 19.33 38.95
CA GLU A 476 32.74 20.62 39.56
C GLU A 476 31.86 20.97 40.76
N ARG A 477 30.54 20.79 40.66
CA ARG A 477 29.61 21.11 41.74
C ARG A 477 29.59 20.10 42.89
N ASP A 478 29.99 18.87 42.62
CA ASP A 478 30.11 17.83 43.66
C ASP A 478 31.55 17.73 44.18
N GLU A 479 32.44 18.67 43.78
CA GLU A 479 33.87 18.71 44.07
C GLU A 479 34.57 17.36 43.76
N ARG A 480 34.09 16.66 42.72
CA ARG A 480 34.63 15.36 42.31
C ARG A 480 35.65 15.55 41.21
N THR A 481 36.89 15.18 41.51
CA THR A 481 37.93 15.07 40.48
C THR A 481 37.67 13.85 39.60
N THR A 482 38.32 13.80 38.44
CA THR A 482 38.31 12.60 37.60
C THR A 482 38.80 11.36 38.35
N ASP A 483 39.77 11.49 39.25
CA ASP A 483 40.28 10.37 40.05
C ASP A 483 39.26 9.86 41.08
N ASP A 484 38.46 10.74 41.68
CA ASP A 484 37.37 10.35 42.57
C ASP A 484 36.30 9.56 41.84
N ILE A 485 35.90 10.04 40.65
CA ILE A 485 34.92 9.36 39.79
C ILE A 485 35.44 7.98 39.38
N LEU A 486 36.71 7.89 38.98
CA LEU A 486 37.35 6.62 38.61
C LEU A 486 37.41 5.65 39.79
N SER A 487 37.76 6.13 40.99
CA SER A 487 37.76 5.32 42.20
C SER A 487 36.38 4.74 42.50
N GLY A 488 35.34 5.58 42.44
CA GLY A 488 33.96 5.13 42.65
C GLY A 488 33.44 4.18 41.57
N LEU A 489 33.80 4.40 40.29
CA LEU A 489 33.46 3.48 39.21
C LEU A 489 34.15 2.11 39.37
N ARG A 490 35.40 2.08 39.83
CA ARG A 490 36.10 0.81 40.13
C ARG A 490 35.45 0.08 41.29
N ALA A 491 35.09 0.78 42.36
CA ALA A 491 34.37 0.20 43.49
C ALA A 491 33.01 -0.38 43.06
N LEU A 492 32.25 0.36 42.24
CA LEU A 492 30.98 -0.11 41.68
C LEU A 492 31.19 -1.35 40.80
N ASN A 493 32.21 -1.36 39.94
CA ASN A 493 32.47 -2.47 39.02
C ASN A 493 32.97 -3.74 39.74
N ALA A 494 33.68 -3.59 40.86
CA ALA A 494 34.15 -4.72 41.66
C ALA A 494 32.99 -5.50 42.30
N GLU A 495 31.93 -4.81 42.70
CA GLU A 495 30.73 -5.43 43.32
C GLU A 495 29.67 -5.79 42.28
N TYR A 496 29.48 -4.93 41.28
CA TYR A 496 28.45 -5.06 40.26
C TYR A 496 29.07 -4.81 38.87
N PRO A 497 29.62 -5.86 38.23
CA PRO A 497 30.32 -5.71 36.95
C PRO A 497 29.46 -5.02 35.90
N PHE A 498 30.03 -4.04 35.20
CA PHE A 498 29.34 -3.28 34.16
C PHE A 498 30.24 -2.94 32.98
N GLU A 499 29.61 -2.49 31.89
CA GLU A 499 30.28 -1.94 30.72
C GLU A 499 29.97 -0.47 30.60
N LEU A 500 31.00 0.35 30.42
CA LEU A 500 30.81 1.76 30.10
C LEU A 500 30.17 1.87 28.70
N ARG A 501 29.04 2.56 28.61
CA ARG A 501 28.29 2.76 27.36
C ARG A 501 28.40 4.18 26.84
N ASN A 502 28.47 5.17 27.73
CA ASN A 502 28.63 6.58 27.37
C ASN A 502 29.45 7.32 28.42
N ALA A 503 30.18 8.33 27.98
CA ALA A 503 30.90 9.27 28.84
C ALA A 503 30.91 10.67 28.19
N GLY A 504 30.74 11.69 29.02
CA GLY A 504 30.90 13.11 28.67
C GLY A 504 31.67 13.84 29.76
N THR A 505 31.69 15.16 29.71
CA THR A 505 32.47 16.00 30.64
C THR A 505 31.96 15.95 32.09
N ASP A 506 30.66 15.74 32.28
CA ASP A 506 29.97 15.81 33.59
C ASP A 506 29.13 14.57 33.89
N TRP A 507 29.23 13.50 33.08
CA TRP A 507 28.34 12.35 33.19
C TRP A 507 28.92 11.07 32.59
N VAL A 508 28.42 9.94 33.09
CA VAL A 508 28.69 8.60 32.54
C VAL A 508 27.43 7.75 32.55
N ARG A 509 27.40 6.73 31.70
CA ARG A 509 26.38 5.69 31.68
C ARG A 509 27.01 4.33 31.53
N GLY A 510 26.64 3.40 32.41
CA GLY A 510 27.05 2.00 32.34
C GLY A 510 25.86 1.05 32.22
N ALA A 511 26.12 -0.13 31.69
CA ALA A 511 25.17 -1.25 31.64
C ALA A 511 25.75 -2.44 32.40
N PHE A 512 25.01 -2.95 33.39
CA PHE A 512 25.45 -4.07 34.23
C PHE A 512 25.52 -5.38 33.42
N ARG A 513 26.53 -6.19 33.71
CA ARG A 513 26.74 -7.51 33.11
C ARG A 513 25.94 -8.55 33.88
N GLY A 514 24.72 -8.83 33.42
CA GLY A 514 23.86 -9.86 33.97
C GLY A 514 22.70 -9.34 34.84
N LYS A 515 21.97 -10.27 35.44
CA LYS A 515 20.79 -9.96 36.25
C LYS A 515 21.22 -9.50 37.65
N LEU A 516 20.73 -8.34 38.07
CA LEU A 516 20.98 -7.80 39.40
C LEU A 516 20.06 -8.48 40.42
N SER A 517 20.64 -9.08 41.46
CA SER A 517 19.92 -9.68 42.59
C SER A 517 19.72 -8.70 43.75
N ASP A 518 20.66 -7.77 43.96
CA ASP A 518 20.66 -6.80 45.05
C ASP A 518 20.49 -5.36 44.52
N LEU A 519 19.24 -5.01 44.19
CA LEU A 519 18.92 -3.67 43.63
C LEU A 519 19.17 -2.55 44.64
N SER A 520 18.91 -2.77 45.93
CA SER A 520 19.13 -1.78 46.98
C SER A 520 20.61 -1.51 47.22
N GLY A 521 21.46 -2.54 47.17
CA GLY A 521 22.92 -2.36 47.20
C GLY A 521 23.44 -1.58 46.00
N VAL A 522 22.96 -1.89 44.79
CA VAL A 522 23.30 -1.13 43.57
C VAL A 522 22.86 0.33 43.70
N ALA A 523 21.62 0.60 44.11
CA ALA A 523 21.10 1.96 44.26
C ALA A 523 21.93 2.78 45.27
N ARG A 524 22.33 2.16 46.38
CA ARG A 524 23.21 2.77 47.38
C ARG A 524 24.61 3.06 46.83
N ARG A 525 25.22 2.14 46.08
CA ARG A 525 26.54 2.36 45.46
C ARG A 525 26.50 3.44 44.38
N VAL A 526 25.46 3.45 43.54
CA VAL A 526 25.26 4.50 42.54
C VAL A 526 25.03 5.86 43.21
N THR A 527 24.25 5.92 44.29
CA THR A 527 24.07 7.16 45.07
C THR A 527 25.37 7.61 45.72
N ALA A 528 26.21 6.71 46.24
CA ALA A 528 27.52 7.08 46.79
C ALA A 528 28.46 7.64 45.71
N LEU A 529 28.41 7.09 44.49
CA LEU A 529 29.18 7.54 43.34
C LEU A 529 28.70 8.91 42.81
N CYS A 530 27.38 9.12 42.74
CA CYS A 530 26.77 10.37 42.31
C CYS A 530 25.67 10.82 43.30
N PRO A 531 26.04 11.53 44.39
CA PRO A 531 25.16 11.83 45.53
C PRO A 531 23.81 12.46 45.19
N ARG A 532 23.77 13.24 44.10
CA ARG A 532 22.61 14.04 43.73
C ARG A 532 21.65 13.31 42.79
N VAL A 533 22.02 12.12 42.29
CA VAL A 533 21.19 11.35 41.35
C VAL A 533 19.81 11.03 41.94
N LEU A 534 19.77 10.65 43.23
CA LEU A 534 18.54 10.27 43.90
C LEU A 534 17.61 11.47 44.04
N ALA A 535 18.13 12.61 44.52
CA ALA A 535 17.35 13.82 44.70
C ALA A 535 16.87 14.42 43.37
N GLU A 536 17.75 14.51 42.36
CA GLU A 536 17.44 15.27 41.16
C GLU A 536 16.78 14.46 40.03
N ASP A 537 17.13 13.18 39.86
CA ASP A 537 16.56 12.34 38.79
C ASP A 537 15.39 11.47 39.25
N PHE A 538 15.28 11.25 40.56
CA PHE A 538 14.27 10.39 41.17
C PHE A 538 13.47 11.07 42.28
N GLY A 539 13.68 12.37 42.54
CA GLY A 539 12.90 13.12 43.54
C GLY A 539 13.04 12.60 44.98
N GLY A 540 14.14 11.90 45.29
CA GLY A 540 14.35 11.24 46.59
C GLY A 540 13.80 9.81 46.67
N ASP A 541 13.13 9.29 45.64
CA ASP A 541 12.49 7.97 45.67
C ASP A 541 13.47 6.84 45.29
N THR A 542 14.00 6.19 46.32
CA THR A 542 14.91 5.04 46.17
C THR A 542 14.23 3.86 45.48
N ALA A 543 12.94 3.62 45.72
CA ALA A 543 12.22 2.50 45.14
C ALA A 543 11.97 2.68 43.63
N GLU A 544 11.75 3.92 43.17
CA GLU A 544 11.72 4.23 41.73
C GLU A 544 13.09 4.02 41.07
N MET A 545 14.17 4.44 41.73
CA MET A 545 15.52 4.21 41.25
C MET A 545 15.83 2.71 41.10
N GLU A 546 15.54 1.91 42.12
CA GLU A 546 15.68 0.45 42.09
C GLU A 546 14.88 -0.20 40.97
N ARG A 547 13.61 0.17 40.80
CA ARG A 547 12.75 -0.34 39.72
C ARG A 547 13.32 -0.02 38.34
N ARG A 548 13.82 1.21 38.14
CA ARG A 548 14.38 1.64 36.86
C ARG A 548 15.70 0.96 36.54
N ILE A 549 16.57 0.80 37.53
CA ILE A 549 17.81 0.02 37.40
C ILE A 549 17.48 -1.44 37.11
N GLY A 550 16.57 -2.07 37.84
CA GLY A 550 16.17 -3.46 37.64
C GLY A 550 15.55 -3.73 36.26
N ARG A 551 14.75 -2.79 35.74
CA ARG A 551 14.13 -2.92 34.41
C ARG A 551 15.14 -2.72 33.27
N SER A 552 16.03 -1.75 33.40
CA SER A 552 16.91 -1.34 32.30
C SER A 552 18.30 -1.97 32.33
N GLY A 553 18.74 -2.44 33.51
CA GLY A 553 20.11 -2.91 33.74
C GLY A 553 21.16 -1.82 33.56
N ILE A 554 20.79 -0.54 33.68
CA ILE A 554 21.64 0.61 33.34
C ILE A 554 21.65 1.59 34.50
N PHE A 555 22.80 2.21 34.76
CA PHE A 555 22.92 3.39 35.61
C PHE A 555 23.39 4.61 34.80
N ILE A 556 23.00 5.79 35.24
CA ILE A 556 23.46 7.08 34.70
C ILE A 556 23.88 7.91 35.91
N CYS A 557 25.14 8.34 35.94
CA CYS A 557 25.65 9.25 36.96
C CYS A 557 25.98 10.60 36.32
N ARG A 558 25.76 11.67 37.06
CA ARG A 558 26.08 13.05 36.68
C ARG A 558 26.61 13.83 37.86
N TRP A 559 27.43 14.82 37.56
CA TRP A 559 28.06 15.70 38.55
C TRP A 559 28.09 17.16 38.06
N ARG A 560 26.90 17.71 37.82
CA ARG A 560 26.72 19.09 37.33
C ARG A 560 26.64 20.10 38.42
#